data_AF-A0A101GZ95-F1
#
_entry.id   AF-A0A101GZ95-F1
#
_cell.length_a   1.000
_cell.length_b   1.000
_cell.length_c   1.000
_cell.angle_alpha   90.00
_cell.angle_beta   90.00
_cell.angle_gamma   90.00
#
_symmetry.space_group_name_H-M   'P 1'
#
loop_
_entity.id
_entity.type
_entity.pdbx_description
1 polymer ?
#
loop_
_entity_poly.entity_id
_entity_poly.type
_entity_poly.pdbx_seq_one_letter_code
_entity_poly.pdbx_strand_id
1 'polypeptide(L)'
;YHESHIRETAGELLHEYFGSYEDRSVPSDSRLIGFVIEDIKIREESSDSAVLLASVSFKPYDIDASRWAYLATRDGQWIKDLRLTVYLERDQSGRFSIVHTDPSI
;
A
#
# COMPACT_ATOMS: atom_id res chain seq x y z
N TYR A 1 -10.43 -15.19 16.77
CA TYR A 1 -11.32 -14.00 16.71
C TYR A 1 -10.56 -12.68 16.51
N HIS A 2 -9.25 -12.66 16.18
CA HIS A 2 -8.48 -11.41 16.02
C HIS A 2 -8.08 -11.09 14.57
N GLU A 3 -7.94 -12.11 13.72
CA GLU A 3 -7.45 -11.97 12.34
C GLU A 3 -8.36 -11.11 11.43
N SER A 4 -9.68 -11.11 11.65
CA SER A 4 -10.61 -10.32 10.83
C SER A 4 -10.45 -8.82 11.04
N HIS A 5 -10.15 -8.38 12.28
CA HIS A 5 -10.10 -6.96 12.62
C HIS A 5 -8.88 -6.27 12.01
N ILE A 6 -7.72 -6.93 12.02
CA ILE A 6 -6.51 -6.33 11.45
C ILE A 6 -6.55 -6.33 9.92
N ARG A 7 -7.21 -7.30 9.28
CA ARG A 7 -7.42 -7.30 7.83
C ARG A 7 -8.32 -6.14 7.37
N GLU A 8 -9.42 -5.90 8.08
CA GLU A 8 -10.30 -4.75 7.81
C GLU A 8 -9.56 -3.43 8.03
N THR A 9 -8.88 -3.29 9.17
CA THR A 9 -8.07 -2.11 9.50
C THR A 9 -6.95 -1.88 8.47
N ALA A 10 -6.27 -2.94 8.03
CA ALA A 10 -5.22 -2.87 7.02
C ALA A 10 -5.72 -2.33 5.68
N GLY A 11 -6.92 -2.76 5.26
CA GLY A 11 -7.55 -2.27 4.04
C GLY A 11 -7.79 -0.76 4.12
N GLU A 12 -8.40 -0.30 5.21
CA GLU A 12 -8.65 1.13 5.44
C GLU A 12 -7.35 1.94 5.48
N LEU A 13 -6.34 1.48 6.23
CA LEU A 13 -5.04 2.14 6.30
C LEU A 13 -4.34 2.24 4.95
N LEU A 14 -4.38 1.17 4.14
CA LEU A 14 -3.79 1.18 2.81
C LEU A 14 -4.56 2.09 1.85
N HIS A 15 -5.90 2.13 1.96
CA HIS A 15 -6.71 3.06 1.18
C HIS A 15 -6.39 4.52 1.53
N GLU A 16 -6.28 4.87 2.81
CA GLU A 16 -5.88 6.22 3.24
C GLU A 16 -4.46 6.56 2.77
N TYR A 17 -3.52 5.62 2.94
CA TYR A 17 -2.12 5.80 2.55
C TYR A 17 -1.96 6.00 1.05
N PHE A 18 -2.54 5.12 0.21
CA PHE A 18 -2.44 5.27 -1.24
C PHE A 18 -3.28 6.43 -1.77
N GLY A 19 -4.42 6.73 -1.15
CA GLY A 19 -5.24 7.91 -1.47
C GLY A 19 -4.48 9.22 -1.29
N SER A 20 -3.53 9.30 -0.35
CA SER A 20 -2.67 10.49 -0.19
C SER A 20 -1.82 10.81 -1.43
N TYR A 21 -1.52 9.81 -2.28
CA TYR A 21 -0.77 10.02 -3.53
C TYR A 21 -1.64 10.56 -4.68
N GLU A 22 -2.96 10.63 -4.51
CA GLU A 22 -3.85 11.32 -5.46
C GLU A 22 -3.81 12.84 -5.27
N ASP A 23 -3.21 13.33 -4.18
CA ASP A 23 -3.01 14.75 -3.91
C ASP A 23 -2.07 15.40 -4.94
N ARG A 24 -2.42 16.58 -5.44
CA ARG A 24 -1.61 17.30 -6.45
C ARG A 24 -0.35 17.95 -5.87
N SER A 25 -0.21 18.02 -4.56
CA SER A 25 0.98 18.52 -3.87
C SER A 25 2.12 17.51 -3.85
N VAL A 26 1.85 16.20 -4.05
CA VAL A 26 2.93 15.21 -4.14
C VAL A 26 3.71 15.35 -5.45
N PRO A 27 5.01 14.99 -5.46
CA PRO A 27 5.84 14.94 -6.66
C PRO A 27 5.17 14.16 -7.79
N SER A 28 5.35 14.63 -9.03
CA SER A 28 4.65 14.09 -10.21
C SER A 28 4.94 12.61 -10.48
N ASP A 29 6.15 12.16 -10.17
CA ASP A 29 6.60 10.76 -10.27
C ASP A 29 5.95 9.84 -9.23
N SER A 30 5.47 10.41 -8.12
CA SER A 30 4.77 9.68 -7.05
C SER A 30 3.25 9.70 -7.20
N ARG A 31 2.71 10.63 -7.99
CA ARG A 31 1.27 10.91 -8.07
C ARG A 31 0.50 9.77 -8.73
N LEU A 32 -0.62 9.41 -8.13
CA LEU A 32 -1.58 8.44 -8.64
C LEU A 32 -2.85 9.15 -9.13
N ILE A 33 -3.51 8.54 -10.10
CA ILE A 33 -4.89 8.88 -10.53
C ILE A 33 -5.86 7.73 -10.23
N GLY A 34 -5.38 6.70 -9.55
CA GLY A 34 -6.15 5.57 -9.07
C GLY A 34 -5.26 4.42 -8.62
N PHE A 35 -5.81 3.54 -7.79
CA PHE A 35 -5.17 2.32 -7.34
C PHE A 35 -6.22 1.24 -7.09
N VAL A 36 -5.78 -0.03 -7.07
CA VAL A 36 -6.61 -1.18 -6.71
C VAL A 36 -5.80 -2.06 -5.76
N ILE A 37 -6.32 -2.30 -4.57
CA ILE A 37 -5.76 -3.30 -3.65
C ILE A 37 -6.42 -4.63 -3.98
N GLU A 38 -5.63 -5.60 -4.42
CA GLU A 38 -6.11 -6.88 -4.94
C GLU A 38 -6.17 -7.95 -3.87
N ASP A 39 -5.18 -7.97 -2.98
CA ASP A 39 -5.10 -8.89 -1.85
C ASP A 39 -4.28 -8.29 -0.71
N ILE A 40 -4.57 -8.72 0.52
CA ILE A 40 -3.83 -8.38 1.74
C ILE A 40 -3.64 -9.67 2.52
N LYS A 41 -2.38 -10.02 2.79
CA LYS A 41 -2.01 -11.17 3.62
C LYS A 41 -1.24 -10.71 4.85
N ILE A 42 -1.68 -11.14 6.02
CA ILE A 42 -0.93 -10.91 7.26
C ILE A 42 0.23 -11.92 7.29
N ARG A 43 1.46 -11.42 7.42
CA ARG A 43 2.68 -12.25 7.52
C ARG A 43 3.05 -12.49 8.97
N GLU A 44 3.03 -11.42 9.76
CA GLU A 44 3.39 -11.42 11.17
C GLU A 44 2.45 -10.47 11.91
N GLU A 45 2.04 -10.84 13.12
CA GLU A 45 1.20 -10.02 13.99
C GLU A 45 1.69 -10.17 15.44
N SER A 46 1.81 -9.04 16.12
CA SER A 46 2.12 -8.92 17.54
C SER A 46 1.16 -7.92 18.18
N SER A 47 1.23 -7.76 19.51
CA SER A 47 0.36 -6.83 20.25
C SER A 47 0.47 -5.38 19.76
N ASP A 48 1.66 -5.00 19.29
CA ASP A 48 2.04 -3.62 19.00
C ASP A 48 2.49 -3.40 17.55
N SER A 49 2.58 -4.45 16.75
CA SER A 49 3.04 -4.37 15.36
C SER A 49 2.44 -5.45 14.47
N ALA A 50 2.40 -5.20 13.17
CA ALA A 50 2.04 -6.20 12.19
C ALA A 50 2.80 -5.98 10.88
N VAL A 51 3.07 -7.07 10.17
CA VAL A 51 3.65 -7.07 8.84
C VAL A 51 2.65 -7.66 7.88
N LEU A 52 2.34 -6.92 6.82
CA LEU A 52 1.41 -7.33 5.78
C LEU A 52 2.14 -7.46 4.45
N LEU A 53 1.61 -8.31 3.58
CA LEU A 53 1.94 -8.34 2.17
C LEU A 53 0.70 -7.91 1.39
N ALA A 54 0.76 -6.75 0.74
CA ALA A 54 -0.29 -6.23 -0.11
C ALA A 54 0.05 -6.44 -1.59
N SER A 55 -0.91 -6.96 -2.35
CA SER A 55 -0.87 -6.97 -3.82
C SER A 55 -1.68 -5.78 -4.32
N VAL A 56 -1.05 -4.89 -5.10
CA VAL A 56 -1.64 -3.62 -5.51
C VAL A 56 -1.36 -3.35 -6.98
N SER A 57 -2.33 -2.72 -7.62
CA SER A 57 -2.19 -2.14 -8.96
C SER A 57 -2.27 -0.62 -8.86
N PHE A 58 -1.38 0.09 -9.54
CA PHE A 58 -1.37 1.55 -9.57
C PHE A 58 -1.64 2.10 -10.95
N LYS A 59 -2.41 3.20 -11.01
CA LYS A 59 -2.55 4.02 -12.19
C LYS A 59 -1.84 5.34 -11.91
N PRO A 60 -0.57 5.50 -12.31
CA PRO A 60 0.16 6.74 -12.09
C PRO A 60 -0.39 7.86 -12.97
N TYR A 61 -0.12 9.10 -12.56
CA TYR A 61 -0.39 10.28 -13.39
C TYR A 61 0.47 10.29 -14.66
N ASP A 62 1.74 9.90 -14.53
CA ASP A 62 2.69 9.70 -15.64
C ASP A 62 3.35 8.34 -15.47
N ILE A 63 3.06 7.42 -16.39
CA ILE A 63 3.56 6.03 -16.31
C ILE A 63 5.05 5.91 -16.63
N ASP A 64 5.61 6.82 -17.43
CA ASP A 64 7.02 6.77 -17.83
C ASP A 64 7.94 7.38 -16.78
N ALA A 65 7.43 8.33 -16.00
CA ALA A 65 8.12 8.91 -14.85
C ALA A 65 7.78 8.24 -13.51
N SER A 66 6.86 7.26 -13.46
CA SER A 66 6.36 6.73 -12.20
C SER A 66 7.44 6.01 -11.38
N ARG A 67 7.60 6.41 -10.12
CA ARG A 67 8.47 5.72 -9.16
C ARG A 67 8.02 4.29 -8.85
N TRP A 68 6.77 3.95 -9.15
CA TRP A 68 6.19 2.64 -8.86
C TRP A 68 6.43 1.63 -9.98
N ALA A 69 7.08 2.03 -11.09
CA ALA A 69 7.29 1.18 -12.25
C ALA A 69 8.47 0.19 -12.12
N TYR A 70 8.99 -0.04 -10.92
CA TYR A 70 10.11 -0.97 -10.72
C TYR A 70 9.60 -2.42 -10.78
N LEU A 71 10.22 -3.26 -11.62
CA LEU A 71 9.97 -4.72 -11.71
C LEU A 71 8.51 -5.15 -11.98
N ALA A 72 7.62 -4.22 -12.32
CA ALA A 72 6.19 -4.45 -12.43
C ALA A 72 5.71 -4.56 -13.88
N THR A 73 4.61 -5.30 -14.10
CA THR A 73 4.02 -5.46 -15.43
C THR A 73 3.25 -4.18 -15.80
N ARG A 74 3.41 -3.67 -17.02
CA ARG A 74 2.57 -2.59 -17.54
C ARG A 74 1.39 -3.16 -18.32
N ASP A 75 0.18 -2.69 -18.03
CA ASP A 75 -1.04 -2.96 -18.79
C ASP A 75 -1.72 -1.64 -19.14
N GLY A 76 -1.44 -1.12 -20.34
CA GLY A 76 -1.85 0.22 -20.75
C GLY A 76 -1.29 1.30 -19.82
N GLN A 77 -2.18 1.97 -19.08
CA GLN A 77 -1.85 3.01 -18.09
C GLN A 77 -1.73 2.47 -16.66
N TRP A 78 -1.81 1.16 -16.48
CA TRP A 78 -1.69 0.51 -15.18
C TRP A 78 -0.33 -0.13 -15.01
N ILE A 79 0.18 -0.02 -13.79
CA ILE A 79 1.28 -0.81 -13.26
C ILE A 79 0.65 -1.92 -12.41
N LYS A 80 0.90 -3.17 -12.78
CA LYS A 80 0.28 -4.38 -12.25
C LYS A 80 1.29 -5.21 -11.47
N ASP A 81 0.77 -6.11 -10.65
CA ASP A 81 1.52 -7.13 -9.91
C ASP A 81 2.52 -6.55 -8.90
N LEU A 82 2.30 -5.33 -8.40
CA LEU A 82 3.14 -4.78 -7.34
C LEU A 82 2.84 -5.49 -6.02
N ARG A 83 3.90 -5.96 -5.37
CA ARG A 83 3.84 -6.52 -4.03
C ARG A 83 4.58 -5.61 -3.08
N LEU A 84 3.91 -5.25 -2.00
CA LEU A 84 4.43 -4.36 -0.98
C LEU A 84 4.40 -5.04 0.38
N THR A 85 5.55 -5.09 1.04
CA THR A 85 5.62 -5.38 2.47
C THR A 85 5.23 -4.11 3.20
N VAL A 86 4.22 -4.19 4.06
CA VAL A 86 3.67 -3.04 4.79
C VAL A 86 3.89 -3.28 6.27
N TYR A 87 4.57 -2.36 6.92
CA TYR A 87 4.85 -2.41 8.36
C TYR A 87 3.89 -1.49 9.08
N LEU A 88 3.16 -2.08 10.04
CA LEU A 88 2.23 -1.39 10.91
C LEU A 88 2.78 -1.35 12.33
N GLU A 89 2.64 -0.20 12.98
CA GLU A 89 2.87 -0.05 14.42
C GLU A 89 1.62 0.50 15.10
N ARG A 90 1.38 0.02 16.31
CA ARG A 90 0.28 0.44 17.17
C ARG A 90 0.74 1.53 18.11
N ASP A 91 0.04 2.66 18.11
CA ASP A 91 0.32 3.75 19.05
C ASP A 91 -0.28 3.50 20.45
N GLN A 92 -0.01 4.41 21.38
CA GLN A 92 -0.52 4.35 22.76
C GLN A 92 -2.06 4.46 22.85
N SER A 93 -2.73 4.94 21.80
CA SER A 93 -4.20 4.97 21.72
C SER A 93 -4.79 3.65 21.23
N GLY A 94 -3.93 2.71 20.84
CA GLY A 94 -4.30 1.40 20.33
C GLY A 94 -4.63 1.40 18.84
N ARG A 95 -4.28 2.45 18.09
CA ARG A 95 -4.50 2.54 16.65
C ARG A 95 -3.24 2.13 15.88
N PHE A 96 -3.42 1.30 14.86
CA PHE A 96 -2.36 0.99 13.91
C PHE A 96 -2.17 2.13 12.90
N SER A 97 -0.93 2.35 12.48
CA SER A 97 -0.58 3.22 11.36
C SER A 97 0.52 2.60 10.51
N ILE A 98 0.56 2.94 9.23
CA ILE A 98 1.64 2.51 8.32
C ILE A 98 2.88 3.34 8.62
N VAL A 99 3.93 2.68 9.08
CA VAL A 99 5.22 3.34 9.36
C VAL A 99 6.18 3.22 8.18
N HIS A 100 6.05 2.15 7.39
CA HIS A 100 6.94 1.86 6.29
C HIS A 100 6.32 0.93 5.25
N THR A 101 6.71 1.09 3.99
CA THR A 101 6.36 0.17 2.90
C THR A 101 7.59 -0.12 2.05
N ASP A 102 7.86 -1.39 1.80
CA ASP A 102 8.95 -1.84 0.94
C ASP A 102 8.44 -2.61 -0.27
N PRO A 103 9.08 -2.46 -1.44
CA PRO A 103 8.99 -3.43 -2.52
C PRO A 103 9.24 -4.87 -2.03
N SER A 104 8.33 -5.81 -2.30
CA SER A 104 8.59 -7.24 -2.13
C SER A 104 8.90 -7.88 -3.48
N ILE A 105 10.07 -8.49 -3.61
CA ILE A 105 10.51 -9.24 -4.80
C ILE A 105 10.13 -10.72 -4.64
#